data_AF-A0A0F9ADC8-F1
#
_entry.id   AF-A0A0F9ADC8-F1
#
_cell.length_a   1.000
_cell.length_b   1.000
_cell.length_c   1.000
_cell.angle_alpha   90.00
_cell.angle_beta   90.00
_cell.angle_gamma   90.00
#
_symmetry.space_group_name_H-M   'P 1'
#
loop_
_entity.id
_entity.type
_entity.pdbx_description
1 polymer ?
#
loop_
_entity_poly.entity_id
_entity_poly.type
_entity_poly.pdbx_seq_one_letter_code
_entity_poly.pdbx_strand_id
1 'polypeptide(L)'
;MILAELKEKLGTLSENDRAAYVAKLYKLLSEVSKQTLINFQQNWDSCKSFKDFVAAQNKVIQLCIQLELSPIGCIVRKELNLPTLTTETVL
;
A
#
# COMPACT_ATOMS: atom_id res chain seq x y z
N MET A 1 10.69 9.61 1.39
CA MET A 1 9.30 10.06 1.63
C MET A 1 8.76 9.24 2.79
N ILE A 2 7.99 9.83 3.69
CA ILE A 2 7.37 9.06 4.78
C ILE A 2 6.02 8.46 4.34
N LEU A 3 5.51 7.51 5.09
CA LEU A 3 4.26 6.80 4.78
C LEU A 3 3.05 7.75 4.66
N ALA A 4 2.97 8.77 5.52
CA ALA A 4 1.91 9.78 5.45
C ALA A 4 1.94 10.55 4.13
N GLU A 5 3.13 11.02 3.71
CA GLU A 5 3.31 11.71 2.45
C GLU A 5 2.99 10.82 1.25
N LEU A 6 3.38 9.54 1.29
CA LEU A 6 3.03 8.59 0.24
C LEU A 6 1.51 8.46 0.10
N LYS A 7 0.80 8.34 1.23
CA LYS A 7 -0.66 8.18 1.23
C LYS A 7 -1.36 9.34 0.51
N GLU A 8 -0.88 10.57 0.71
CA GLU A 8 -1.44 11.79 0.09
C GLU A 8 -1.01 11.96 -1.36
N LYS A 9 0.25 11.67 -1.69
CA LYS A 9 0.85 11.96 -3.00
C LYS A 9 0.74 10.80 -4.00
N LEU A 10 0.25 9.63 -3.61
CA LEU A 10 0.23 8.42 -4.45
C LEU A 10 -0.39 8.63 -5.85
N GLY A 11 -1.38 9.52 -5.97
CA GLY A 11 -2.06 9.85 -7.23
C GLY A 11 -1.38 10.94 -8.07
N THR A 12 -0.38 11.64 -7.52
CA THR A 12 0.32 12.77 -8.17
C THR A 12 1.79 12.48 -8.47
N LEU A 13 2.33 11.38 -7.94
CA LEU A 13 3.69 10.92 -8.24
C LEU A 13 3.84 10.52 -9.72
N SER A 14 5.06 10.70 -10.23
CA SER A 14 5.46 10.11 -11.50
C SER A 14 5.38 8.59 -11.44
N GLU A 15 5.23 7.91 -12.59
CA GLU A 15 5.16 6.44 -12.61
C GLU A 15 6.40 5.78 -12.00
N ASN A 16 7.59 6.34 -12.27
CA ASN A 16 8.86 5.85 -11.75
C ASN A 16 8.96 6.00 -10.23
N ASP A 17 8.64 7.19 -9.70
CA ASP A 17 8.67 7.43 -8.26
C ASP A 17 7.63 6.56 -7.55
N ARG A 18 6.42 6.50 -8.11
CA ARG A 18 5.34 5.65 -7.59
C ARG A 18 5.79 4.20 -7.51
N ALA A 19 6.35 3.65 -8.59
CA ALA A 19 6.84 2.27 -8.60
C ALA A 19 7.91 2.05 -7.53
N ALA A 20 8.86 2.98 -7.38
CA ALA A 20 9.91 2.90 -6.38
C ALA A 20 9.32 2.89 -4.95
N TYR A 21 8.46 3.85 -4.59
CA TYR A 21 7.91 3.94 -3.24
C TYR A 21 6.91 2.81 -2.93
N VAL A 22 6.10 2.38 -3.89
CA VAL A 22 5.20 1.23 -3.72
C VAL A 22 6.00 -0.06 -3.52
N ALA A 23 7.10 -0.26 -4.25
CA ALA A 23 7.96 -1.42 -4.05
C ALA A 23 8.60 -1.45 -2.65
N LYS A 24 9.00 -0.28 -2.14
CA LYS A 24 9.50 -0.16 -0.77
C LYS A 24 8.42 -0.40 0.28
N LEU A 25 7.23 0.19 0.10
CA LEU A 25 6.08 -0.07 0.96
C LEU A 25 5.74 -1.57 1.00
N TYR A 26 5.73 -2.24 -0.16
CA TYR A 26 5.39 -3.66 -0.27
C TYR A 26 6.26 -4.56 0.61
N LYS A 27 7.55 -4.21 0.79
CA LYS A 27 8.47 -4.94 1.68
C LYS A 27 8.11 -4.82 3.16
N LEU A 28 7.40 -3.76 3.54
CA LEU A 28 7.01 -3.46 4.93
C LEU A 28 5.58 -3.93 5.27
N LEU A 29 4.74 -4.15 4.25
CA LEU A 29 3.37 -4.63 4.43
C LEU A 29 3.35 -6.03 5.04
N SER A 30 2.32 -6.30 5.85
CA SER A 30 2.01 -7.65 6.32
C SER A 30 1.57 -8.54 5.15
N GLU A 31 1.59 -9.85 5.34
CA GLU A 31 1.10 -10.81 4.34
C GLU A 31 -0.38 -10.60 4.00
N VAL A 32 -1.19 -10.16 4.95
CA VAL A 32 -2.61 -9.83 4.71
C VAL A 32 -2.75 -8.69 3.70
N SER A 33 -1.98 -7.62 3.88
CA SER A 33 -1.99 -6.47 2.97
C SER A 33 -1.40 -6.82 1.60
N LYS A 34 -0.34 -7.63 1.55
CA LYS A 34 0.23 -8.12 0.28
C LYS A 34 -0.78 -8.97 -0.49
N GLN A 35 -1.45 -9.91 0.18
CA GLN A 35 -2.46 -10.74 -0.44
C GLN A 35 -3.64 -9.91 -0.94
N THR A 36 -4.01 -8.85 -0.23
CA THR A 36 -5.06 -7.90 -0.68
C THR A 36 -4.68 -7.23 -2.01
N LEU A 37 -3.42 -6.81 -2.16
CA LEU A 37 -2.92 -6.23 -3.41
C LEU A 37 -2.87 -7.26 -4.55
N ILE A 38 -2.42 -8.49 -4.27
CA ILE A 38 -2.38 -9.59 -5.24
C ILE A 38 -3.79 -9.93 -5.71
N ASN A 39 -4.73 -10.07 -4.77
CA ASN A 39 -6.14 -10.36 -5.07
C ASN A 39 -6.75 -9.25 -5.93
N PHE A 40 -6.48 -7.98 -5.62
CA PHE A 40 -6.91 -6.87 -6.47
C PHE A 40 -6.38 -7.01 -7.90
N GLN A 41 -5.09 -7.31 -8.07
CA GLN A 41 -4.48 -7.44 -9.39
C GLN A 41 -5.02 -8.64 -10.17
N GLN A 42 -5.23 -9.78 -9.51
CA GLN A 42 -5.78 -10.99 -10.13
C GLN A 42 -7.23 -10.83 -10.56
N ASN A 43 -8.01 -10.03 -9.83
CA ASN A 43 -9.42 -9.75 -10.13
C ASN A 43 -9.62 -8.45 -10.91
N TRP A 44 -8.55 -7.84 -11.41
CA TRP A 44 -8.66 -6.60 -12.18
C TRP A 44 -9.28 -6.89 -13.56
N ASP A 45 -10.22 -6.04 -13.94
CA ASP A 45 -10.83 -6.06 -15.26
C ASP A 45 -9.84 -5.54 -16.32
N SER A 46 -9.27 -6.46 -17.08
CA SER A 46 -8.27 -6.16 -18.12
C SER A 46 -8.82 -5.34 -19.29
N CYS A 47 -10.14 -5.15 -19.39
CA CYS A 47 -10.74 -4.27 -20.40
C CYS A 47 -10.61 -2.78 -20.05
N LYS A 48 -10.26 -2.44 -18.81
CA LYS A 48 -10.07 -1.05 -18.36
C LYS A 48 -8.69 -0.51 -18.70
N SER A 49 -8.59 0.81 -18.78
CA SER A 49 -7.32 1.47 -19.10
C SER A 49 -6.28 1.30 -17.99
N PHE A 50 -5.00 1.39 -18.35
CA PHE A 50 -3.91 1.39 -17.38
C PHE A 50 -4.03 2.54 -16.36
N LYS A 51 -4.55 3.70 -16.79
CA LYS A 51 -4.80 4.84 -15.89
C LYS A 51 -5.84 4.49 -14.82
N ASP A 52 -6.91 3.78 -15.19
CA ASP A 52 -7.93 3.32 -14.25
C ASP A 52 -7.38 2.27 -13.30
N PHE A 53 -6.51 1.38 -13.80
CA PHE A 53 -5.80 0.40 -12.98
C PHE A 53 -4.96 1.10 -11.90
N VAL A 54 -4.13 2.08 -12.28
CA VAL A 54 -3.29 2.83 -11.34
C VAL A 54 -4.15 3.55 -10.30
N ALA A 55 -5.22 4.22 -10.71
CA ALA A 55 -6.12 4.92 -9.79
C ALA A 55 -6.82 3.96 -8.81
N ALA A 56 -7.25 2.79 -9.28
CA ALA A 56 -7.87 1.77 -8.44
C ALA A 56 -6.85 1.13 -7.49
N GLN A 57 -5.66 0.76 -7.98
CA GLN A 57 -4.58 0.20 -7.16
C GLN A 57 -4.17 1.19 -6.06
N ASN A 58 -4.13 2.49 -6.38
CA ASN A 58 -3.82 3.53 -5.41
C ASN A 58 -4.82 3.55 -4.23
N LYS A 59 -6.12 3.36 -4.51
CA LYS A 59 -7.15 3.25 -3.45
C LYS A 59 -6.92 2.01 -2.58
N VAL A 60 -6.59 0.87 -3.18
CA VAL A 60 -6.31 -0.36 -2.43
C VAL A 60 -5.07 -0.19 -1.55
N ILE A 61 -4.00 0.41 -2.08
CA ILE A 61 -2.79 0.72 -1.30
C ILE A 61 -3.14 1.62 -0.11
N GLN A 62 -3.93 2.68 -0.31
CA GLN A 62 -4.36 3.57 0.78
C GLN A 62 -5.16 2.84 1.85
N LEU A 63 -6.02 1.89 1.47
CA LEU A 63 -6.76 1.04 2.41
C LEU A 63 -5.83 0.12 3.19
N CYS A 64 -4.86 -0.52 2.53
CA CYS A 64 -3.85 -1.34 3.21
C CYS A 64 -3.06 -0.52 4.23
N ILE A 65 -2.60 0.69 3.86
CA ILE A 65 -1.92 1.61 4.78
C ILE A 65 -2.81 1.94 5.98
N GLN A 66 -4.08 2.28 5.75
CA GLN A 66 -5.02 2.61 6.82
C GLN A 66 -5.28 1.43 7.76
N LEU A 67 -5.40 0.22 7.23
CA LEU A 67 -5.59 -0.99 8.03
C LEU A 67 -4.36 -1.28 8.90
N GLU A 68 -3.17 -1.22 8.32
CA GLU A 68 -1.90 -1.46 9.01
C GLU A 68 -1.64 -0.44 10.14
N LEU A 69 -2.08 0.81 9.95
CA LEU A 69 -2.00 1.88 10.96
C LEU A 69 -3.15 1.87 11.98
N SER A 70 -4.18 1.05 11.77
CA SER A 70 -5.30 0.94 12.71
C SER A 70 -4.88 0.22 14.00
N PRO A 71 -5.60 0.40 15.12
CA PRO A 71 -5.32 -0.34 16.35
C PRO A 71 -5.27 -1.87 16.14
N ILE A 72 -6.16 -2.40 15.28
CA ILE A 72 -6.20 -3.83 14.94
C ILE A 72 -4.96 -4.21 14.13
N GLY A 73 -4.57 -3.40 13.14
CA GLY A 73 -3.35 -3.61 12.36
C GLY A 73 -2.11 -3.68 13.24
N CYS A 74 -1.97 -2.73 14.18
CA CYS A 74 -0.88 -2.72 15.15
C CYS A 74 -0.81 -4.01 15.99
N ILE A 75 -1.96 -4.52 16.45
CA ILE A 75 -2.03 -5.79 17.18
C ILE A 75 -1.57 -6.95 16.29
N VAL A 76 -2.13 -7.08 15.08
CA VAL A 76 -1.78 -8.16 14.13
C VAL A 76 -0.29 -8.15 13.80
N ARG A 77 0.29 -6.97 13.54
CA ARG A 77 1.74 -6.84 13.29
C ARG A 77 2.56 -7.31 14.47
N LYS A 78 2.17 -6.95 15.70
CA LYS A 78 2.85 -7.38 16.92
C LYS A 78 2.78 -8.90 17.10
N GLU A 79 1.62 -9.52 16.91
CA GLU A 79 1.46 -10.98 16.98
C GLU A 79 2.30 -11.71 15.94
N LEU A 80 2.50 -11.10 14.76
CA LEU A 80 3.34 -11.64 13.69
C LEU A 80 4.83 -11.25 13.81
N ASN A 81 5.25 -10.62 14.90
CA ASN A 81 6.62 -10.10 15.10
C ASN A 81 7.11 -9.17 13.97
N LEU A 82 6.20 -8.42 13.36
CA LEU A 82 6.52 -7.45 12.32
C LEU A 82 6.86 -6.08 12.94
N PRO A 83 7.77 -5.30 12.33
CA PRO A 83 8.05 -3.93 12.77
C PRO A 83 6.78 -3.08 12.76
N THR A 84 6.58 -2.25 13.79
CA THR A 84 5.44 -1.31 13.81
C THR A 84 5.52 -0.37 12.62
N LEU A 85 4.41 -0.26 11.87
CA LEU A 85 4.27 0.74 10.84
C LEU A 85 3.67 2.01 11.47
N THR A 86 4.22 3.17 11.14
CA THR A 86 3.73 4.48 11.61
C THR A 86 3.65 5.46 10.46
N THR A 87 2.96 6.60 10.65
CA THR A 87 2.91 7.69 9.67
C THR A 87 4.30 8.20 9.28
N GLU A 88 5.25 8.15 10.21
CA GLU A 88 6.65 8.59 10.06
C GLU A 88 7.58 7.52 9.47
N THR A 89 7.06 6.33 9.13
CA THR A 89 7.87 5.25 8.56
C THR A 89 8.47 5.71 7.22
N VAL A 90 9.79 5.64 7.11
CA VAL A 90 10.54 6.06 5.92
C VAL A 90 10.45 4.99 4.83
N LEU A 91 10.13 5.45 3.61
CA LEU A 91 10.13 4.67 2.38
C LEU A 91 11.31 5.11 1.51
#